data_AF-T1RHM8-F1
#
_entry.id   AF-T1RHM8-F1
#
_cell.length_a   1.000
_cell.length_b   1.000
_cell.length_c   1.000
_cell.angle_alpha   90.00
_cell.angle_beta   90.00
_cell.angle_gamma   90.00
#
_symmetry.space_group_name_H-M   'P 1'
#
loop_
_entity.id
_entity.type
_entity.pdbx_description
1 polymer ?
#
loop_
_entity_poly.entity_id
_entity_poly.type
_entity_poly.pdbx_seq_one_letter_code
_entity_poly.pdbx_strand_id
1 'polypeptide(L)'
;MAKVVGIDLGTTNSVVSVVQAGTPVVIPNAEGFRTTPSIVGYAQKTKELIVGAMAKRQSVINPENTFYSVKRFIGSKSNEIGEESKQVSYKVTEDERGNVKIYCPILDKSFSPEEISSQVLRKLTDDASKFLNETVTKAVITVPAYFNDSQRQATKDAGKIAGLEVLRIINEPTAAALAYGLDKKANETILIFDLGGGTFDVSILEVGDGVFEVLATAGDSHLGGDDFDSAIMKYILADFEAKEGITLKSSNPNDKQALQRILEAAEKAKVELSQLSETTVNLPYLVVTETGPKHVDLTLTRAKFNELCASLIQRCQYPIETALQDSNLSPSNLNEVILVGGSSRIPAIQDLVQKLTFKKPNLTVNPDEVVAVGAAINGAVLAGEIKDVLLLDVTPLSLGVETIGGLMTRMIERNTTIPATKTETFSTAEDNQPKVDIHVLQGERLLASDNKSLGHFELGNISAAPRGVPQIEVTFDIDADGILSVRARDKVTGQTQSITIQNASTLDRGEIDKLVEEANKNAELDQQRKKKIDIKNRAEMISYQAEKQLNEPNVNFTDDEKASILVLIEEIKTLKDGDDIPQLEQKIKNLEDKLKNSVASN
;
A
#
# COMPACT_ATOMS: atom_id res chain seq x y z
N MET A 1 1.36 12.61 24.82
CA MET A 1 1.82 12.69 23.42
C MET A 1 0.93 11.78 22.62
N ALA A 2 0.50 12.22 21.43
CA ALA A 2 -0.30 11.35 20.55
C ALA A 2 0.48 10.06 20.25
N LYS A 3 -0.20 8.92 20.35
CA LYS A 3 0.41 7.61 20.06
C LYS A 3 0.89 7.56 18.62
N VAL A 4 2.09 7.04 18.41
CA VAL A 4 2.63 6.73 17.09
C VAL A 4 2.18 5.32 16.72
N VAL A 5 1.48 5.20 15.58
CA VAL A 5 1.08 3.89 15.04
C VAL A 5 2.09 3.40 14.01
N GLY A 6 2.26 2.09 13.93
CA GLY A 6 2.94 1.42 12.82
C GLY A 6 1.94 0.96 11.79
N ILE A 7 2.14 1.32 10.53
CA ILE A 7 1.24 0.95 9.44
C ILE A 7 2.04 0.13 8.42
N ASP A 8 1.61 -1.10 8.22
CA ASP A 8 1.94 -1.88 7.03
C ASP A 8 0.97 -1.51 5.91
N LEU A 9 1.44 -0.75 4.91
CA LEU A 9 0.65 -0.40 3.73
C LEU A 9 0.95 -1.41 2.63
N GLY A 10 0.38 -2.60 2.65
CA GLY A 10 0.66 -3.64 1.66
C GLY A 10 -0.11 -3.50 0.35
N THR A 11 0.33 -4.21 -0.69
CA THR A 11 -0.31 -4.22 -2.02
C THR A 11 -1.74 -4.77 -1.98
N THR A 12 -1.97 -5.84 -1.23
CA THR A 12 -3.26 -6.54 -1.16
C THR A 12 -4.00 -6.25 0.15
N ASN A 13 -3.28 -6.24 1.26
CA ASN A 13 -3.81 -5.98 2.59
C ASN A 13 -2.91 -4.99 3.32
N SER A 14 -3.50 -4.21 4.20
CA SER A 14 -2.81 -3.30 5.10
C SER A 14 -3.17 -3.60 6.55
N VAL A 15 -2.23 -3.32 7.46
CA VAL A 15 -2.34 -3.61 8.89
C VAL A 15 -1.88 -2.40 9.68
N VAL A 16 -2.54 -2.12 10.81
CA VAL A 16 -2.15 -1.06 11.73
C VAL A 16 -1.92 -1.64 13.13
N SER A 17 -0.83 -1.22 13.75
CA SER A 17 -0.39 -1.68 15.07
C SER A 17 0.06 -0.51 15.93
N VAL A 18 0.07 -0.70 17.24
CA VAL A 18 0.47 0.30 18.23
C VAL A 18 1.18 -0.37 19.38
N VAL A 19 2.11 0.32 20.05
CA VAL A 19 2.68 -0.15 21.32
C VAL A 19 1.86 0.37 22.49
N GLN A 20 1.29 -0.56 23.26
CA GLN A 20 0.55 -0.29 24.49
C GLN A 20 1.28 -0.91 25.67
N ALA A 21 1.63 -0.09 26.66
CA ALA A 21 2.34 -0.51 27.86
C ALA A 21 3.60 -1.38 27.59
N GLY A 22 4.34 -1.05 26.53
CA GLY A 22 5.56 -1.77 26.13
C GLY A 22 5.33 -3.01 25.26
N THR A 23 4.08 -3.38 24.96
CA THR A 23 3.76 -4.52 24.10
C THR A 23 3.12 -4.05 22.80
N PRO A 24 3.58 -4.53 21.63
CA PRO A 24 2.92 -4.23 20.35
C PRO A 24 1.58 -4.96 20.23
N VAL A 25 0.56 -4.26 19.74
CA VAL A 25 -0.81 -4.72 19.57
C VAL A 25 -1.30 -4.33 18.19
N VAL A 26 -1.62 -5.32 17.35
CA VAL A 26 -2.32 -5.08 16.09
C VAL A 26 -3.78 -4.75 16.38
N ILE A 27 -4.26 -3.67 15.76
CA ILE A 27 -5.59 -3.12 15.96
C ILE A 27 -6.55 -3.73 14.93
N PRO A 28 -7.69 -4.32 15.37
CA PRO A 28 -8.71 -4.76 14.44
C PRO A 28 -9.42 -3.56 13.80
N ASN A 29 -9.78 -3.68 12.52
CA ASN A 29 -10.60 -2.69 11.82
C ASN A 29 -12.05 -2.69 12.33
N ALA A 30 -12.85 -1.72 11.85
CA ALA A 30 -14.26 -1.61 12.22
C ALA A 30 -15.09 -2.87 11.89
N GLU A 31 -14.64 -3.69 10.94
CA GLU A 31 -15.26 -4.94 10.55
C GLU A 31 -14.83 -6.16 11.41
N GLY A 32 -13.89 -5.97 12.34
CA GLY A 32 -13.40 -6.99 13.27
C GLY A 32 -12.22 -7.81 12.76
N PHE A 33 -11.65 -7.49 11.60
CA PHE A 33 -10.48 -8.16 11.03
C PHE A 33 -9.19 -7.44 11.39
N ARG A 34 -8.10 -8.19 11.55
CA ARG A 34 -6.77 -7.64 11.85
C ARG A 34 -6.05 -7.10 10.60
N THR A 35 -6.55 -7.44 9.42
CA THR A 35 -6.09 -6.94 8.13
C THR A 35 -7.23 -6.21 7.43
N THR A 36 -6.88 -5.17 6.68
CA THR A 36 -7.82 -4.41 5.84
C THR A 36 -7.40 -4.55 4.39
N PRO A 37 -8.26 -5.03 3.47
CA PRO A 37 -7.92 -5.06 2.05
C PRO A 37 -7.50 -3.66 1.56
N SER A 38 -6.39 -3.58 0.83
CA SER A 38 -5.88 -2.34 0.22
C SER A 38 -6.67 -2.01 -1.05
N ILE A 39 -7.98 -1.89 -0.89
CA ILE A 39 -8.95 -1.71 -1.97
C ILE A 39 -9.79 -0.48 -1.65
N VAL A 40 -9.90 0.40 -2.64
CA VAL A 40 -10.68 1.64 -2.58
C VAL A 40 -11.70 1.59 -3.70
N GLY A 41 -12.95 1.95 -3.43
CA GLY A 41 -13.95 2.04 -4.47
C GLY A 41 -14.94 3.16 -4.23
N TYR A 42 -15.70 3.48 -5.26
CA TYR A 42 -16.81 4.41 -5.16
C TYR A 42 -18.12 3.70 -5.49
N ALA A 43 -19.09 3.78 -4.59
CA ALA A 43 -20.36 3.08 -4.74
C ALA A 43 -21.13 3.61 -5.95
N GLN A 44 -21.58 2.71 -6.83
CA GLN A 44 -22.16 3.07 -8.14
C GLN A 44 -23.32 4.08 -8.07
N LYS A 45 -24.19 3.96 -7.05
CA LYS A 45 -25.40 4.79 -6.92
C LYS A 45 -25.16 6.09 -6.16
N THR A 46 -24.44 6.02 -5.04
CA THR A 46 -24.27 7.16 -4.13
C THR A 46 -22.99 7.95 -4.41
N LYS A 47 -22.07 7.37 -5.19
CA LYS A 47 -20.69 7.87 -5.42
C LYS A 47 -19.89 8.01 -4.12
N GLU A 48 -20.32 7.33 -3.05
CA GLU A 48 -19.63 7.36 -1.77
C GLU A 48 -18.35 6.53 -1.83
N LEU A 49 -17.31 7.07 -1.21
CA LEU A 49 -16.05 6.38 -1.00
C LEU A 49 -16.26 5.20 -0.04
N ILE A 50 -15.76 4.03 -0.43
CA ILE A 50 -15.69 2.83 0.40
C ILE A 50 -14.29 2.25 0.33
N VAL A 51 -13.80 1.72 1.44
CA VAL A 51 -12.43 1.21 1.57
C VAL A 51 -12.46 -0.14 2.28
N GLY A 52 -11.52 -1.03 1.95
CA GLY A 52 -11.38 -2.32 2.63
C GLY A 52 -12.42 -3.34 2.17
N ALA A 53 -12.98 -4.08 3.14
CA ALA A 53 -13.89 -5.20 2.85
C ALA A 53 -15.14 -4.76 2.06
N MET A 54 -15.66 -3.55 2.29
CA MET A 54 -16.79 -3.02 1.53
C MET A 54 -16.44 -2.81 0.06
N ALA A 55 -15.26 -2.23 -0.22
CA ALA A 55 -14.77 -2.08 -1.58
C ALA A 55 -14.51 -3.43 -2.24
N LYS A 56 -13.90 -4.39 -1.52
CA LYS A 56 -13.68 -5.76 -2.00
C LYS A 56 -14.99 -6.46 -2.36
N ARG A 57 -16.10 -6.25 -1.64
CA ARG A 57 -17.39 -6.90 -1.95
C ARG A 57 -18.02 -6.39 -3.25
N GLN A 58 -17.78 -5.13 -3.63
CA GLN A 58 -18.39 -4.57 -4.84
C GLN A 58 -17.57 -4.78 -6.11
N SER A 59 -16.30 -5.23 -6.01
CA SER A 59 -15.38 -5.38 -7.15
C SER A 59 -16.02 -6.09 -8.34
N VAL A 60 -16.75 -7.18 -8.08
CA VAL A 60 -17.41 -8.00 -9.11
C VAL A 60 -18.44 -7.22 -9.91
N ILE A 61 -19.25 -6.39 -9.25
CA ILE A 61 -20.36 -5.66 -9.89
C ILE A 61 -19.95 -4.27 -10.36
N ASN A 62 -18.86 -3.73 -9.81
CA ASN A 62 -18.35 -2.39 -10.06
C ASN A 62 -16.81 -2.38 -10.28
N PRO A 63 -16.31 -3.15 -11.25
CA PRO A 63 -14.87 -3.37 -11.42
C PRO A 63 -14.10 -2.12 -11.88
N GLU A 64 -14.75 -1.19 -12.58
CA GLU A 64 -14.09 0.00 -13.12
C GLU A 64 -13.90 1.12 -12.11
N ASN A 65 -14.66 1.08 -11.00
CA ASN A 65 -14.61 2.07 -9.91
C ASN A 65 -14.13 1.45 -8.59
N THR A 66 -13.41 0.33 -8.68
CA THR A 66 -12.81 -0.37 -7.54
C THR A 66 -11.33 -0.60 -7.85
N PHE A 67 -10.47 0.09 -7.11
CA PHE A 67 -9.04 0.17 -7.30
C PHE A 67 -8.32 -0.71 -6.27
N TYR A 68 -7.47 -1.61 -6.75
CA TYR A 68 -6.70 -2.58 -5.98
C TYR A 68 -5.28 -2.68 -6.56
N SER A 69 -4.34 -3.24 -5.80
CA SER A 69 -2.91 -3.34 -6.19
C SER A 69 -2.27 -2.00 -6.53
N VAL A 70 -2.79 -0.91 -5.97
CA VAL A 70 -2.37 0.46 -6.33
C VAL A 70 -0.91 0.74 -5.97
N LYS A 71 -0.40 0.03 -4.96
CA LYS A 71 1.02 0.07 -4.56
C LYS A 71 1.99 -0.30 -5.69
N ARG A 72 1.55 -1.03 -6.73
CA ARG A 72 2.39 -1.32 -7.92
C ARG A 72 2.59 -0.08 -8.82
N PHE A 73 1.78 0.96 -8.68
CA PHE A 73 1.85 2.18 -9.49
C PHE A 73 2.42 3.39 -8.72
N ILE A 74 2.48 3.33 -7.39
CA ILE A 74 2.89 4.46 -6.56
C ILE A 74 4.32 4.88 -6.88
N GLY A 75 4.56 6.18 -7.10
CA GLY A 75 5.89 6.71 -7.42
C GLY A 75 6.51 6.27 -8.76
N SER A 76 5.75 5.59 -9.63
CA SER A 76 6.24 5.05 -10.91
C SER A 76 5.74 5.89 -12.11
N LYS A 77 6.55 5.95 -13.17
CA LYS A 77 6.13 6.49 -14.48
C LYS A 77 5.45 5.42 -15.32
N SER A 78 4.58 5.81 -16.23
CA SER A 78 3.81 4.89 -17.09
C SER A 78 4.68 3.97 -17.96
N ASN A 79 5.84 4.46 -18.40
CA ASN A 79 6.83 3.71 -19.19
C ASN A 79 7.70 2.75 -18.35
N GLU A 80 7.65 2.85 -17.03
CA GLU A 80 8.39 1.96 -16.10
C GLU A 80 7.55 0.76 -15.67
N ILE A 81 6.25 0.81 -15.93
CA ILE A 81 5.30 -0.21 -15.52
C ILE A 81 5.08 -1.16 -16.69
N GLY A 82 5.43 -2.42 -16.47
CA GLY A 82 5.21 -3.51 -17.43
C GLY A 82 3.73 -3.65 -17.79
N GLU A 83 3.46 -4.06 -19.03
CA GLU A 83 2.09 -4.23 -19.52
C GLU A 83 1.30 -5.26 -18.68
N GLU A 84 1.95 -6.25 -18.07
CA GLU A 84 1.28 -7.17 -17.13
C GLU A 84 0.73 -6.45 -15.89
N SER A 85 1.45 -5.47 -15.36
CA SER A 85 1.01 -4.72 -14.16
C SER A 85 -0.16 -3.80 -14.48
N LYS A 86 -0.38 -3.46 -15.76
CA LYS A 86 -1.53 -2.69 -16.24
C LYS A 86 -2.77 -3.55 -16.51
N GLN A 87 -2.71 -4.88 -16.36
CA GLN A 87 -3.84 -5.79 -16.54
C GLN A 87 -4.79 -5.79 -15.34
N VAL A 88 -5.31 -4.60 -15.02
CA VAL A 88 -6.29 -4.37 -13.96
C VAL A 88 -7.67 -4.08 -14.55
N SER A 89 -8.72 -4.21 -13.73
CA SER A 89 -10.11 -4.02 -14.17
C SER A 89 -10.49 -2.56 -14.45
N TYR A 90 -9.74 -1.62 -13.89
CA TYR A 90 -9.93 -0.18 -13.99
C TYR A 90 -8.97 0.45 -15.02
N LYS A 91 -9.24 1.70 -15.40
CA LYS A 91 -8.45 2.38 -16.44
C LYS A 91 -7.24 3.07 -15.82
N VAL A 92 -6.05 2.62 -16.19
CA VAL A 92 -4.77 3.28 -15.91
C VAL A 92 -4.43 4.21 -17.09
N THR A 93 -4.09 5.45 -16.80
CA THR A 93 -3.71 6.49 -17.77
C THR A 93 -2.43 7.17 -17.34
N GLU A 94 -1.99 8.19 -18.07
CA GLU A 94 -0.86 9.03 -17.71
C GLU A 94 -1.20 10.52 -17.84
N ASP A 95 -0.51 11.37 -17.09
CA ASP A 95 -0.54 12.82 -17.28
C ASP A 95 0.52 13.31 -18.29
N GLU A 96 0.56 14.62 -18.54
CA GLU A 96 1.52 15.24 -19.47
C GLU A 96 2.99 15.03 -19.06
N ARG A 97 3.26 14.68 -17.79
CA ARG A 97 4.59 14.40 -17.25
C ARG A 97 4.90 12.89 -17.23
N GLY A 98 4.04 12.07 -17.81
CA GLY A 98 4.16 10.60 -17.85
C GLY A 98 3.94 9.92 -16.50
N ASN A 99 3.38 10.61 -15.49
CA ASN A 99 3.03 9.98 -14.22
C ASN A 99 1.78 9.14 -14.39
N VAL A 100 1.71 8.02 -13.67
CA VAL A 100 0.52 7.16 -13.68
C VAL A 100 -0.67 7.86 -13.01
N LYS A 101 -1.83 7.74 -13.64
CA LYS A 101 -3.12 8.18 -13.12
C LYS A 101 -4.14 7.03 -13.21
N ILE A 102 -5.12 7.04 -12.30
CA ILE A 102 -6.19 6.04 -12.22
C ILE A 102 -7.52 6.75 -12.46
N TYR A 103 -8.18 6.44 -13.57
CA TYR A 103 -9.41 7.11 -13.97
C TYR A 103 -10.65 6.43 -13.36
N CYS A 104 -11.47 7.23 -12.66
CA CYS A 104 -12.74 6.82 -12.09
C CYS A 104 -13.91 7.35 -12.94
N PRO A 105 -14.59 6.51 -13.75
CA PRO A 105 -15.62 6.97 -14.66
C PRO A 105 -16.86 7.57 -13.97
N ILE A 106 -17.26 7.10 -12.79
CA ILE A 106 -18.48 7.64 -12.14
C ILE A 106 -18.28 9.02 -11.51
N LEU A 107 -17.02 9.37 -11.22
CA LEU A 107 -16.62 10.68 -10.73
C LEU A 107 -16.11 11.59 -11.85
N ASP A 108 -15.83 11.03 -13.03
CA ASP A 108 -15.13 11.74 -14.12
C ASP A 108 -13.84 12.41 -13.61
N LYS A 109 -13.08 11.68 -12.78
CA LYS A 109 -11.85 12.16 -12.12
C LYS A 109 -10.73 11.15 -12.30
N SER A 110 -9.53 11.66 -12.57
CA SER A 110 -8.28 10.90 -12.51
C SER A 110 -7.59 11.14 -11.18
N PHE A 111 -7.25 10.06 -10.49
CA PHE A 111 -6.55 10.08 -9.22
C PHE A 111 -5.07 9.73 -9.41
N SER A 112 -4.21 10.32 -8.59
CA SER A 112 -2.86 9.79 -8.39
C SER A 112 -2.89 8.49 -7.53
N PRO A 113 -1.92 7.56 -7.70
CA PRO A 113 -1.80 6.41 -6.80
C PRO A 113 -1.69 6.78 -5.32
N GLU A 114 -1.06 7.92 -5.02
CA GLU A 114 -0.89 8.50 -3.69
C GLU A 114 -2.25 8.91 -3.10
N GLU A 115 -3.13 9.54 -3.88
CA GLU A 115 -4.51 9.85 -3.47
C GLU A 115 -5.29 8.61 -3.08
N ILE A 116 -5.21 7.54 -3.87
CA ILE A 116 -5.92 6.30 -3.56
C ILE A 116 -5.34 5.63 -2.32
N SER A 117 -4.02 5.53 -2.23
CA SER A 117 -3.32 4.93 -1.08
C SER A 117 -3.60 5.70 0.23
N SER A 118 -3.75 7.03 0.15
CA SER A 118 -4.12 7.86 1.29
C SER A 118 -5.48 7.50 1.89
N GLN A 119 -6.43 6.98 1.09
CA GLN A 119 -7.74 6.55 1.60
C GLN A 119 -7.63 5.27 2.44
N VAL A 120 -6.70 4.37 2.08
CA VAL A 120 -6.38 3.18 2.88
C VAL A 120 -5.76 3.60 4.21
N LEU A 121 -4.76 4.48 4.18
CA LEU A 121 -4.11 5.03 5.38
C LEU A 121 -5.11 5.74 6.30
N ARG A 122 -6.02 6.53 5.73
CA ARG A 122 -7.09 7.22 6.48
C ARG A 122 -8.03 6.22 7.16
N LYS A 123 -8.50 5.18 6.45
CA LYS A 123 -9.33 4.13 7.09
C LYS A 123 -8.61 3.46 8.26
N LEU A 124 -7.34 3.08 8.09
CA LEU A 124 -6.54 2.43 9.14
C LEU A 124 -6.39 3.32 10.37
N THR A 125 -6.11 4.61 10.15
CA THR A 125 -5.91 5.56 11.25
C THR A 125 -7.21 6.02 11.90
N ASP A 126 -8.32 6.07 11.18
CA ASP A 126 -9.66 6.27 11.73
C ASP A 126 -10.05 5.09 12.64
N ASP A 127 -9.78 3.86 12.23
CA ASP A 127 -10.07 2.67 13.02
C ASP A 127 -9.14 2.58 14.24
N ALA A 128 -7.85 2.92 14.08
CA ALA A 128 -6.91 3.07 15.19
C ALA A 128 -7.35 4.15 16.19
N SER A 129 -7.83 5.29 15.70
CA SER A 129 -8.29 6.39 16.56
C SER A 129 -9.50 5.99 17.41
N LYS A 130 -10.45 5.26 16.81
CA LYS A 130 -11.61 4.71 17.55
C LYS A 130 -11.17 3.69 18.59
N PHE A 131 -10.26 2.80 18.25
CA PHE A 131 -9.75 1.76 19.16
C PHE A 131 -9.03 2.38 20.37
N LEU A 132 -8.22 3.42 20.13
CA LEU A 132 -7.45 4.11 21.16
C LEU A 132 -8.26 5.16 21.93
N ASN A 133 -9.43 5.54 21.44
CA ASN A 133 -10.21 6.67 21.94
C ASN A 133 -9.38 7.99 21.97
N GLU A 134 -8.54 8.18 20.97
CA GLU A 134 -7.65 9.34 20.77
C GLU A 134 -7.43 9.55 19.27
N THR A 135 -7.27 10.80 18.82
CA THR A 135 -6.94 11.09 17.41
C THR A 135 -5.48 10.70 17.11
N VAL A 136 -5.29 9.78 16.17
CA VAL A 136 -3.96 9.39 15.67
C VAL A 136 -3.52 10.37 14.58
N THR A 137 -2.38 11.02 14.80
CA THR A 137 -1.81 12.01 13.84
C THR A 137 -0.38 11.69 13.41
N LYS A 138 0.27 10.68 14.01
CA LYS A 138 1.67 10.33 13.74
C LYS A 138 1.79 8.85 13.38
N ALA A 139 2.59 8.54 12.37
CA ALA A 139 2.78 7.16 11.93
C ALA A 139 4.21 6.86 11.48
N VAL A 140 4.60 5.60 11.62
CA VAL A 140 5.68 4.97 10.84
C VAL A 140 5.01 4.12 9.78
N ILE A 141 5.37 4.30 8.50
CA ILE A 141 4.74 3.61 7.36
C ILE A 141 5.79 2.72 6.69
N THR A 142 5.41 1.50 6.34
CA THR A 142 6.32 0.55 5.70
C THR A 142 6.37 0.70 4.18
N VAL A 143 7.51 0.34 3.60
CA VAL A 143 7.72 0.19 2.16
C VAL A 143 8.58 -1.05 1.87
N PRO A 144 8.47 -1.65 0.68
CA PRO A 144 9.37 -2.70 0.23
C PRO A 144 10.83 -2.23 0.32
N ALA A 145 11.74 -3.13 0.71
CA ALA A 145 13.15 -2.76 0.87
C ALA A 145 13.74 -2.25 -0.45
N TYR A 146 13.32 -2.82 -1.58
CA TYR A 146 13.78 -2.47 -2.91
C TYR A 146 13.08 -1.24 -3.54
N PHE A 147 12.22 -0.52 -2.80
CA PHE A 147 11.65 0.73 -3.29
C PHE A 147 12.72 1.79 -3.56
N ASN A 148 12.59 2.46 -4.71
CA ASN A 148 13.40 3.60 -5.09
C ASN A 148 12.94 4.89 -4.39
N ASP A 149 13.69 5.98 -4.59
CA ASP A 149 13.45 7.27 -3.94
C ASP A 149 12.04 7.85 -4.26
N SER A 150 11.62 7.82 -5.54
CA SER A 150 10.29 8.28 -5.96
C SER A 150 9.16 7.52 -5.26
N GLN A 151 9.29 6.20 -5.11
CA GLN A 151 8.28 5.35 -4.47
C GLN A 151 8.19 5.58 -2.97
N ARG A 152 9.34 5.79 -2.30
CA ARG A 152 9.42 6.16 -0.88
C ARG A 152 8.76 7.51 -0.63
N GLN A 153 9.10 8.51 -1.44
CA GLN A 153 8.54 9.85 -1.33
C GLN A 153 7.03 9.84 -1.59
N ALA A 154 6.57 9.15 -2.63
CA ALA A 154 5.15 9.01 -2.95
C ALA A 154 4.35 8.34 -1.80
N THR A 155 4.94 7.35 -1.12
CA THR A 155 4.32 6.73 0.06
C THR A 155 4.26 7.70 1.25
N LYS A 156 5.31 8.49 1.46
CA LYS A 156 5.33 9.56 2.48
C LYS A 156 4.28 10.63 2.18
N ASP A 157 4.12 11.00 0.92
CA ASP A 157 3.11 11.95 0.44
C ASP A 157 1.69 11.41 0.63
N ALA A 158 1.44 10.12 0.36
CA ALA A 158 0.17 9.47 0.66
C ALA A 158 -0.18 9.57 2.16
N GLY A 159 0.81 9.41 3.05
CA GLY A 159 0.66 9.63 4.49
C GLY A 159 0.28 11.08 4.83
N LYS A 160 0.96 12.05 4.21
CA LYS A 160 0.63 13.48 4.38
C LYS A 160 -0.79 13.80 3.89
N ILE A 161 -1.20 13.28 2.72
CA ILE A 161 -2.57 13.43 2.17
C ILE A 161 -3.61 12.78 3.10
N ALA A 162 -3.25 11.70 3.78
CA ALA A 162 -4.10 11.06 4.80
C ALA A 162 -4.21 11.88 6.11
N GLY A 163 -3.44 12.96 6.26
CA GLY A 163 -3.42 13.80 7.46
C GLY A 163 -2.43 13.33 8.53
N LEU A 164 -1.43 12.53 8.16
CA LEU A 164 -0.45 11.96 9.08
C LEU A 164 0.89 12.71 8.98
N GLU A 165 1.49 12.98 10.13
CA GLU A 165 2.91 13.25 10.26
C GLU A 165 3.66 11.92 10.17
N VAL A 166 4.24 11.65 9.01
CA VAL A 166 5.04 10.44 8.78
C VAL A 166 6.41 10.65 9.41
N LEU A 167 6.62 10.03 10.58
CA LEU A 167 7.85 10.18 11.37
C LEU A 167 9.03 9.43 10.75
N ARG A 168 8.74 8.31 10.06
CA ARG A 168 9.73 7.50 9.37
C ARG A 168 9.08 6.63 8.31
N ILE A 169 9.80 6.41 7.22
CA ILE A 169 9.56 5.31 6.29
C ILE A 169 10.50 4.16 6.66
N ILE A 170 9.95 2.97 6.90
CA ILE A 170 10.74 1.79 7.28
C ILE A 170 10.62 0.68 6.25
N ASN A 171 11.72 -0.02 5.99
CA ASN A 171 11.71 -1.18 5.10
C ASN A 171 10.91 -2.33 5.73
N GLU A 172 10.07 -3.01 4.95
CA GLU A 172 9.22 -4.13 5.40
C GLU A 172 10.03 -5.26 6.07
N PRO A 173 11.14 -5.75 5.46
CA PRO A 173 11.99 -6.75 6.11
C PRO A 173 12.63 -6.26 7.41
N THR A 174 13.04 -4.99 7.46
CA THR A 174 13.60 -4.38 8.66
C THR A 174 12.58 -4.30 9.79
N ALA A 175 11.33 -3.93 9.47
CA ALA A 175 10.24 -3.97 10.43
C ALA A 175 10.00 -5.41 10.92
N ALA A 176 9.98 -6.39 10.00
CA ALA A 176 9.82 -7.78 10.38
C ALA A 176 10.93 -8.28 11.33
N ALA A 177 12.17 -7.88 11.07
CA ALA A 177 13.31 -8.18 11.92
C ALA A 177 13.20 -7.54 13.31
N LEU A 178 12.73 -6.29 13.42
CA LEU A 178 12.47 -5.64 14.71
C LEU A 178 11.45 -6.41 15.55
N ALA A 179 10.35 -6.84 14.94
CA ALA A 179 9.33 -7.63 15.62
C ALA A 179 9.84 -9.00 16.09
N TYR A 180 10.71 -9.63 15.30
CA TYR A 180 11.34 -10.90 15.65
C TYR A 180 12.41 -10.77 16.75
N GLY A 181 13.29 -9.78 16.61
CA GLY A 181 14.53 -9.69 17.38
C GLY A 181 14.41 -8.90 18.68
N LEU A 182 13.28 -8.26 18.99
CA LEU A 182 13.13 -7.40 20.17
C LEU A 182 13.50 -8.10 21.49
N ASP A 183 13.17 -9.39 21.62
CA ASP A 183 13.45 -10.20 22.82
C ASP A 183 14.77 -10.99 22.74
N LYS A 184 15.53 -10.85 21.65
CA LYS A 184 16.74 -11.65 21.39
C LYS A 184 17.98 -11.02 22.01
N LYS A 185 18.67 -11.79 22.86
CA LYS A 185 19.93 -11.37 23.52
C LYS A 185 21.18 -11.88 22.82
N ALA A 186 21.08 -13.00 22.12
CA ALA A 186 22.20 -13.54 21.35
C ALA A 186 22.16 -12.96 19.94
N ASN A 187 23.34 -12.71 19.36
CA ASN A 187 23.44 -12.33 17.96
C ASN A 187 23.04 -13.50 17.08
N GLU A 188 22.07 -13.26 16.21
CA GLU A 188 21.58 -14.20 15.21
C GLU A 188 21.64 -13.51 13.84
N THR A 189 22.20 -14.19 12.85
CA THR A 189 22.09 -13.81 11.46
C THR A 189 20.81 -14.40 10.89
N ILE A 190 19.88 -13.57 10.45
CA ILE A 190 18.57 -13.98 9.97
C ILE A 190 18.39 -13.62 8.50
N LEU A 191 17.66 -14.47 7.77
CA LEU A 191 17.15 -14.14 6.43
C LEU A 191 15.65 -13.87 6.54
N ILE A 192 15.23 -12.68 6.17
CA ILE A 192 13.82 -12.34 5.96
C ILE A 192 13.50 -12.59 4.50
N PHE A 193 12.50 -13.43 4.24
CA PHE A 193 11.93 -13.67 2.91
C PHE A 193 10.52 -13.11 2.90
N ASP A 194 10.30 -11.98 2.23
CA ASP A 194 9.01 -11.31 2.14
C ASP A 194 8.43 -11.42 0.74
N LEU A 195 7.44 -12.31 0.56
CA LEU A 195 6.72 -12.45 -0.71
C LEU A 195 5.26 -12.06 -0.50
N GLY A 196 4.97 -10.80 -0.82
CA GLY A 196 3.66 -10.19 -0.67
C GLY A 196 2.72 -10.41 -1.86
N GLY A 197 1.82 -9.45 -2.04
CA GLY A 197 0.85 -9.42 -3.13
C GLY A 197 1.42 -8.94 -4.47
N GLY A 198 2.43 -8.07 -4.45
CA GLY A 198 3.02 -7.54 -5.69
C GLY A 198 4.52 -7.26 -5.65
N THR A 199 5.17 -7.46 -4.50
CA THR A 199 6.59 -7.23 -4.30
C THR A 199 7.22 -8.43 -3.60
N PHE A 200 8.50 -8.64 -3.90
CA PHE A 200 9.33 -9.67 -3.30
C PHE A 200 10.62 -9.02 -2.78
N ASP A 201 10.91 -9.17 -1.50
CA ASP A 201 12.15 -8.72 -0.87
C ASP A 201 12.84 -9.86 -0.12
N VAL A 202 14.16 -9.82 -0.13
CA VAL A 202 15.02 -10.66 0.71
C VAL A 202 16.04 -9.76 1.40
N SER A 203 16.09 -9.83 2.72
CA SER A 203 17.10 -9.12 3.50
C SER A 203 17.80 -10.07 4.46
N ILE A 204 19.11 -9.92 4.58
CA ILE A 204 19.92 -10.61 5.57
C ILE A 204 20.33 -9.59 6.62
N LEU A 205 20.04 -9.89 7.89
CA LEU A 205 20.31 -9.01 9.01
C LEU A 205 21.06 -9.73 10.11
N GLU A 206 21.91 -9.02 10.83
CA GLU A 206 22.36 -9.41 12.16
C GLU A 206 21.46 -8.75 13.21
N VAL A 207 20.89 -9.55 14.10
CA VAL A 207 20.02 -9.08 15.19
C VAL A 207 20.51 -9.62 16.53
N GLY A 208 20.64 -8.74 17.52
CA GLY A 208 21.04 -9.13 18.87
C GLY A 208 21.41 -7.94 19.75
N ASP A 209 21.16 -8.07 21.06
CA ASP A 209 21.50 -7.05 22.08
C ASP A 209 21.00 -5.64 21.72
N GLY A 210 19.80 -5.56 21.13
CA GLY A 210 19.18 -4.30 20.70
C GLY A 210 19.74 -3.70 19.41
N VAL A 211 20.74 -4.32 18.78
CA VAL A 211 21.29 -3.90 17.48
C VAL A 211 20.65 -4.71 16.35
N PHE A 212 20.22 -4.00 15.32
CA PHE A 212 19.65 -4.56 14.10
C PHE A 212 20.40 -3.96 12.92
N GLU A 213 21.21 -4.77 12.25
CA GLU A 213 22.04 -4.34 11.13
C GLU A 213 21.65 -5.10 9.87
N VAL A 214 21.25 -4.36 8.83
CA VAL A 214 21.02 -4.94 7.51
C VAL A 214 22.37 -5.14 6.82
N LEU A 215 22.71 -6.38 6.53
CA LEU A 215 23.96 -6.74 5.85
C LEU A 215 23.81 -6.66 4.33
N ALA A 216 22.67 -7.11 3.82
CA ALA A 216 22.35 -7.04 2.41
C ALA A 216 20.84 -7.10 2.18
N THR A 217 20.40 -6.44 1.11
CA THR A 217 19.03 -6.55 0.63
C THR A 217 18.98 -6.70 -0.90
N ALA A 218 18.04 -7.49 -1.37
CA ALA A 218 17.75 -7.72 -2.77
C ALA A 218 16.24 -7.94 -2.94
N GLY A 219 15.72 -7.83 -4.17
CA GLY A 219 14.30 -8.02 -4.38
C GLY A 219 13.87 -7.94 -5.85
N ASP A 220 12.57 -8.05 -6.05
CA ASP A 220 11.86 -7.84 -7.30
C ASP A 220 10.57 -7.09 -7.00
N SER A 221 10.52 -5.80 -7.37
CA SER A 221 9.40 -4.91 -7.09
C SER A 221 8.15 -5.21 -7.94
N HIS A 222 8.20 -6.19 -8.83
CA HIS A 222 7.10 -6.61 -9.71
C HIS A 222 6.96 -8.15 -9.71
N LEU A 223 7.08 -8.75 -8.52
CA LEU A 223 6.86 -10.16 -8.27
C LEU A 223 6.08 -10.36 -6.99
N GLY A 224 4.87 -10.92 -7.07
CA GLY A 224 4.07 -11.24 -5.91
C GLY A 224 2.82 -12.06 -6.24
N GLY A 225 1.94 -12.19 -5.25
CA GLY A 225 0.69 -12.97 -5.32
C GLY A 225 -0.18 -12.70 -6.55
N ASP A 226 -0.25 -11.45 -7.02
CA ASP A 226 -1.01 -11.03 -8.20
C ASP A 226 -0.52 -11.74 -9.49
N ASP A 227 0.78 -12.02 -9.58
CA ASP A 227 1.37 -12.68 -10.76
C ASP A 227 1.04 -14.18 -10.75
N PHE A 228 0.96 -14.79 -9.57
CA PHE A 228 0.46 -16.17 -9.41
C PHE A 228 -1.03 -16.27 -9.75
N ASP A 229 -1.83 -15.29 -9.33
CA ASP A 229 -3.26 -15.22 -9.65
C ASP A 229 -3.47 -15.07 -11.15
N SER A 230 -2.66 -14.22 -11.79
CA SER A 230 -2.66 -14.02 -13.24
C SER A 230 -2.29 -15.29 -14.01
N ALA A 231 -1.37 -16.11 -13.51
CA ALA A 231 -1.01 -17.39 -14.14
C ALA A 231 -2.19 -18.39 -14.10
N ILE A 232 -2.90 -18.47 -12.98
CA ILE A 232 -4.11 -19.31 -12.86
C ILE A 232 -5.24 -18.76 -13.72
N MET A 233 -5.47 -17.44 -13.71
CA MET A 233 -6.48 -16.78 -14.52
C MET A 233 -6.29 -17.05 -16.02
N LYS A 234 -5.05 -16.94 -16.53
CA LYS A 234 -4.73 -17.27 -17.92
C LYS A 234 -5.07 -18.73 -18.26
N TYR A 235 -4.82 -19.65 -17.33
CA TYR A 235 -5.18 -21.06 -17.51
C TYR A 235 -6.71 -21.27 -17.53
N ILE A 236 -7.46 -20.64 -16.62
CA ILE A 236 -8.92 -20.68 -16.61
C ILE A 236 -9.50 -20.12 -17.92
N LEU A 237 -8.98 -18.99 -18.39
CA LEU A 237 -9.43 -18.36 -19.63
C LEU A 237 -9.18 -19.25 -20.85
N ALA A 238 -8.01 -19.88 -20.93
CA ALA A 238 -7.67 -20.80 -22.02
C ALA A 238 -8.56 -22.05 -22.02
N ASP A 239 -8.84 -22.63 -20.84
CA ASP A 239 -9.77 -23.77 -20.72
C ASP A 239 -11.21 -23.38 -21.09
N PHE A 240 -11.67 -22.22 -20.64
CA PHE A 240 -13.00 -21.70 -20.97
C PHE A 240 -13.16 -21.44 -22.47
N GLU A 241 -12.16 -20.79 -23.09
CA GLU A 241 -12.16 -20.56 -24.54
C GLU A 241 -12.14 -21.87 -25.33
N ALA A 242 -11.36 -22.86 -24.89
CA ALA A 242 -11.29 -24.17 -25.54
C ALA A 242 -12.61 -24.95 -25.47
N LYS A 243 -13.34 -24.85 -24.34
CA LYS A 243 -14.61 -25.57 -24.12
C LYS A 243 -15.81 -24.86 -24.75
N GLU A 244 -15.87 -23.53 -24.61
CA GLU A 244 -17.06 -22.74 -24.95
C GLU A 244 -16.91 -21.94 -26.25
N GLY A 245 -15.71 -21.79 -26.79
CA GLY A 245 -15.43 -21.01 -28.00
C GLY A 245 -15.58 -19.50 -27.80
N ILE A 246 -15.46 -19.02 -26.55
CA ILE A 246 -15.68 -17.61 -26.17
C ILE A 246 -14.38 -17.03 -25.60
N THR A 247 -13.85 -16.00 -26.26
CA THR A 247 -12.71 -15.23 -25.76
C THR A 247 -13.20 -14.04 -24.93
N LEU A 248 -12.86 -14.00 -23.63
CA LEU A 248 -13.13 -12.84 -22.76
C LEU A 248 -11.96 -11.85 -22.83
N LYS A 249 -12.24 -10.56 -23.01
CA LYS A 249 -11.19 -9.53 -23.16
C LYS A 249 -11.46 -8.33 -22.26
N SER A 250 -10.41 -7.84 -21.58
CA SER A 250 -10.50 -6.65 -20.71
C SER A 250 -10.95 -5.39 -21.46
N SER A 251 -10.69 -5.33 -22.77
CA SER A 251 -11.12 -4.25 -23.66
C SER A 251 -12.64 -4.24 -23.92
N ASN A 252 -13.35 -5.33 -23.64
CA ASN A 252 -14.80 -5.43 -23.82
C ASN A 252 -15.49 -5.10 -22.48
N PRO A 253 -16.29 -4.02 -22.40
CA PRO A 253 -17.00 -3.65 -21.17
C PRO A 253 -17.90 -4.75 -20.62
N ASN A 254 -18.47 -5.58 -21.49
CA ASN A 254 -19.37 -6.67 -21.08
C ASN A 254 -18.64 -7.85 -20.42
N ASP A 255 -17.33 -7.96 -20.61
CA ASP A 255 -16.53 -9.06 -20.07
C ASP A 255 -15.91 -8.73 -18.70
N LYS A 256 -15.91 -7.46 -18.28
CA LYS A 256 -15.20 -7.01 -17.07
C LYS A 256 -15.68 -7.71 -15.81
N GLN A 257 -16.98 -7.92 -15.66
CA GLN A 257 -17.53 -8.65 -14.52
C GLN A 257 -17.11 -10.12 -14.53
N ALA A 258 -17.11 -10.77 -15.69
CA ALA A 258 -16.67 -12.16 -15.83
C ALA A 258 -15.18 -12.30 -15.50
N LEU A 259 -14.34 -11.40 -16.02
CA LEU A 259 -12.90 -11.38 -15.74
C LEU A 259 -12.61 -11.16 -14.25
N GLN A 260 -13.34 -10.24 -13.60
CA GLN A 260 -13.19 -10.01 -12.16
C GLN A 260 -13.58 -11.25 -11.34
N ARG A 261 -14.64 -11.97 -11.73
CA ARG A 261 -15.03 -13.23 -11.08
C ARG A 261 -13.99 -14.33 -11.26
N ILE A 262 -13.37 -14.41 -12.44
CA ILE A 262 -12.28 -15.35 -12.69
C ILE A 262 -11.07 -15.00 -11.83
N LEU A 263 -10.71 -13.71 -11.71
CA LEU A 263 -9.59 -13.26 -10.89
C LEU A 263 -9.78 -13.64 -9.40
N GLU A 264 -10.96 -13.39 -8.84
CA GLU A 264 -11.28 -13.78 -7.45
C GLU A 264 -11.26 -15.30 -7.25
N ALA A 265 -11.73 -16.06 -8.26
CA ALA A 265 -11.67 -17.51 -8.21
C ALA A 265 -10.24 -18.04 -8.34
N ALA A 266 -9.38 -17.36 -9.10
CA ALA A 266 -7.96 -17.68 -9.24
C ALA A 266 -7.21 -17.46 -7.91
N GLU A 267 -7.41 -16.29 -7.26
CA GLU A 267 -6.87 -16.00 -5.92
C GLU A 267 -7.31 -17.07 -4.92
N LYS A 268 -8.61 -17.39 -4.90
CA LYS A 268 -9.16 -18.42 -4.01
C LYS A 268 -8.53 -19.79 -4.27
N ALA A 269 -8.42 -20.20 -5.53
CA ALA A 269 -7.80 -21.47 -5.90
C ALA A 269 -6.33 -21.54 -5.49
N LYS A 270 -5.55 -20.47 -5.67
CA LYS A 270 -4.15 -20.36 -5.19
C LYS A 270 -4.06 -20.60 -3.68
N VAL A 271 -4.91 -19.92 -2.91
CA VAL A 271 -4.94 -20.03 -1.44
C VAL A 271 -5.32 -21.45 -1.02
N GLU A 272 -6.36 -22.03 -1.62
CA GLU A 272 -6.78 -23.41 -1.32
C GLU A 272 -5.70 -24.43 -1.65
N LEU A 273 -5.01 -24.30 -2.79
CA LEU A 273 -3.92 -25.19 -3.20
C LEU A 273 -2.68 -25.09 -2.32
N SER A 274 -2.56 -24.06 -1.49
CA SER A 274 -1.52 -23.99 -0.47
C SER A 274 -1.76 -24.99 0.67
N GLN A 275 -2.98 -25.48 0.84
CA GLN A 275 -3.36 -26.48 1.85
C GLN A 275 -3.79 -27.81 1.23
N LEU A 276 -4.52 -27.77 0.12
CA LEU A 276 -5.11 -28.92 -0.57
C LEU A 276 -4.25 -29.35 -1.76
N SER A 277 -4.33 -30.64 -2.14
CA SER A 277 -3.66 -31.15 -3.34
C SER A 277 -4.40 -30.79 -4.62
N GLU A 278 -5.70 -30.48 -4.53
CA GLU A 278 -6.57 -30.11 -5.64
C GLU A 278 -7.70 -29.20 -5.14
N THR A 279 -8.27 -28.42 -6.07
CA THR A 279 -9.49 -27.63 -5.86
C THR A 279 -10.29 -27.53 -7.15
N THR A 280 -11.57 -27.17 -7.04
CA THR A 280 -12.46 -26.96 -8.18
C THR A 280 -12.83 -25.48 -8.28
N VAL A 281 -12.51 -24.88 -9.43
CA VAL A 281 -12.99 -23.56 -9.84
C VAL A 281 -14.36 -23.73 -10.49
N ASN A 282 -15.40 -23.31 -9.77
CA ASN A 282 -16.78 -23.36 -10.25
C ASN A 282 -17.37 -21.94 -10.32
N LEU A 283 -17.62 -21.46 -11.53
CA LEU A 283 -18.26 -20.17 -11.80
C LEU A 283 -19.53 -20.38 -12.64
N PRO A 284 -20.69 -20.55 -11.99
CA PRO A 284 -21.95 -20.69 -12.70
C PRO A 284 -22.37 -19.34 -13.29
N TYR A 285 -23.11 -19.36 -14.40
CA TYR A 285 -23.57 -18.18 -15.13
C TYR A 285 -22.46 -17.14 -15.33
N LEU A 286 -21.29 -17.55 -15.83
CA LEU A 286 -20.17 -16.65 -16.04
C LEU A 286 -20.51 -15.62 -17.13
N VAL A 287 -21.03 -16.11 -18.26
CA VAL A 287 -21.58 -15.31 -19.37
C VAL A 287 -22.87 -15.94 -19.87
N VAL A 288 -23.71 -15.15 -20.55
CA VAL A 288 -24.96 -15.63 -21.17
C VAL A 288 -24.84 -15.46 -22.68
N THR A 289 -25.01 -16.54 -23.43
CA THR A 289 -25.02 -16.55 -24.89
C THR A 289 -26.41 -16.90 -25.42
N GLU A 290 -26.58 -16.85 -26.75
CA GLU A 290 -27.81 -17.29 -27.43
C GLU A 290 -28.14 -18.77 -27.14
N THR A 291 -27.13 -19.60 -26.89
CA THR A 291 -27.26 -21.02 -26.56
C THR A 291 -27.48 -21.29 -25.07
N GLY A 292 -27.54 -20.24 -24.24
CA GLY A 292 -27.78 -20.32 -22.81
C GLY A 292 -26.60 -19.82 -21.97
N PRO A 293 -26.69 -19.97 -20.63
CA PRO A 293 -25.62 -19.56 -19.74
C PRO A 293 -24.40 -20.50 -19.87
N LYS A 294 -23.20 -19.92 -19.83
CA LYS A 294 -21.92 -20.64 -19.83
C LYS A 294 -21.26 -20.58 -18.46
N HIS A 295 -20.42 -21.55 -18.17
CA HIS A 295 -19.87 -21.77 -16.83
C HIS A 295 -18.37 -22.08 -16.91
N VAL A 296 -17.66 -21.84 -15.81
CA VAL A 296 -16.36 -22.50 -15.59
C VAL A 296 -16.58 -23.64 -14.62
N ASP A 297 -16.15 -24.83 -15.04
CA ASP A 297 -16.02 -26.01 -14.18
C ASP A 297 -14.66 -26.65 -14.49
N LEU A 298 -13.68 -26.33 -13.65
CA LEU A 298 -12.28 -26.69 -13.83
C LEU A 298 -11.71 -27.22 -12.53
N THR A 299 -11.18 -28.44 -12.55
CA THR A 299 -10.38 -28.96 -11.44
C THR A 299 -8.91 -28.59 -11.65
N LEU A 300 -8.32 -27.93 -10.67
CA LEU A 300 -6.92 -27.52 -10.66
C LEU A 300 -6.17 -28.27 -9.57
N THR A 301 -5.05 -28.91 -9.91
CA THR A 301 -4.18 -29.60 -8.95
C THR A 301 -3.01 -28.70 -8.54
N ARG A 302 -2.43 -28.94 -7.36
CA ARG A 302 -1.22 -28.25 -6.90
C ARG A 302 -0.05 -28.47 -7.87
N ALA A 303 0.06 -29.67 -8.45
CA ALA A 303 1.07 -29.97 -9.46
C ALA A 303 0.91 -29.08 -10.69
N LYS A 304 -0.31 -28.88 -11.18
CA LYS A 304 -0.57 -27.97 -12.31
C LYS A 304 -0.31 -26.52 -11.93
N PHE A 305 -0.70 -26.08 -10.74
CA PHE A 305 -0.38 -24.75 -10.25
C PHE A 305 1.14 -24.48 -10.22
N ASN A 306 1.92 -25.43 -9.68
CA ASN A 306 3.38 -25.33 -9.67
C ASN A 306 3.97 -25.27 -11.08
N GLU A 307 3.42 -26.03 -12.04
CA GLU A 307 3.82 -25.98 -13.45
C GLU A 307 3.56 -24.59 -14.05
N LEU A 308 2.35 -24.04 -13.85
CA LEU A 308 1.95 -22.72 -14.35
C LEU A 308 2.83 -21.59 -13.80
N CYS A 309 3.31 -21.74 -12.57
CA CYS A 309 4.06 -20.71 -11.85
C CYS A 309 5.58 -20.99 -11.76
N ALA A 310 6.08 -21.99 -12.50
CA ALA A 310 7.48 -22.43 -12.38
C ALA A 310 8.49 -21.29 -12.61
N SER A 311 8.23 -20.41 -13.59
CA SER A 311 9.07 -19.24 -13.88
C SER A 311 9.03 -18.19 -12.77
N LEU A 312 7.87 -17.98 -12.13
CA LEU A 312 7.71 -17.04 -11.00
C LEU A 312 8.46 -17.55 -9.76
N ILE A 313 8.35 -18.85 -9.49
CA ILE A 313 9.09 -19.50 -8.39
C ILE A 313 10.59 -19.39 -8.65
N GLN A 314 11.04 -19.63 -9.89
CA GLN A 314 12.45 -19.51 -10.24
C GLN A 314 12.98 -18.06 -10.09
N ARG A 315 12.16 -17.04 -10.40
CA ARG A 315 12.54 -15.64 -10.17
C ARG A 315 12.85 -15.34 -8.70
N CYS A 316 12.23 -16.06 -7.76
CA CYS A 316 12.50 -15.89 -6.32
C CYS A 316 13.91 -16.36 -5.91
N GLN A 317 14.56 -17.23 -6.69
CA GLN A 317 15.88 -17.77 -6.37
C GLN A 317 16.97 -16.69 -6.42
N TYR A 318 16.91 -15.82 -7.44
CA TYR A 318 17.98 -14.85 -7.71
C TYR A 318 18.18 -13.84 -6.57
N PRO A 319 17.14 -13.22 -5.98
CA PRO A 319 17.32 -12.32 -4.84
C PRO A 319 17.91 -13.00 -3.59
N ILE A 320 17.57 -14.27 -3.33
CA ILE A 320 18.16 -15.03 -2.20
C ILE A 320 19.67 -15.20 -2.40
N GLU A 321 20.08 -15.68 -3.58
CA GLU A 321 21.50 -15.88 -3.92
C GLU A 321 22.27 -14.56 -3.90
N THR A 322 21.66 -13.49 -4.42
CA THR A 322 22.24 -12.15 -4.44
C THR A 322 22.45 -11.61 -3.03
N ALA A 323 21.46 -11.72 -2.15
CA ALA A 323 21.59 -11.26 -0.76
C ALA A 323 22.69 -12.03 0.00
N LEU A 324 22.79 -13.34 -0.19
CA LEU A 324 23.86 -14.16 0.38
C LEU A 324 25.25 -13.73 -0.14
N GLN A 325 25.35 -13.50 -1.45
CA GLN A 325 26.59 -13.03 -2.06
C GLN A 325 27.00 -11.65 -1.55
N ASP A 326 26.07 -10.70 -1.53
CA ASP A 326 26.32 -9.32 -1.13
C ASP A 326 26.70 -9.20 0.35
N SER A 327 26.12 -10.05 1.21
CA SER A 327 26.49 -10.14 2.63
C SER A 327 27.80 -10.91 2.88
N ASN A 328 28.40 -11.50 1.84
CA ASN A 328 29.55 -12.41 1.94
C ASN A 328 29.29 -13.61 2.88
N LEU A 329 28.05 -14.11 2.94
CA LEU A 329 27.65 -15.22 3.79
C LEU A 329 27.27 -16.44 2.97
N SER A 330 27.53 -17.62 3.54
CA SER A 330 27.00 -18.89 3.01
C SER A 330 25.67 -19.22 3.69
N PRO A 331 24.80 -20.06 3.07
CA PRO A 331 23.57 -20.54 3.69
C PRO A 331 23.75 -21.10 5.11
N SER A 332 24.89 -21.74 5.39
CA SER A 332 25.21 -22.29 6.72
C SER A 332 25.51 -21.24 7.79
N ASN A 333 25.79 -19.99 7.42
CA ASN A 333 26.00 -18.90 8.37
C ASN A 333 24.68 -18.35 8.92
N LEU A 334 23.56 -18.59 8.24
CA LEU A 334 22.27 -18.18 8.75
C LEU A 334 21.98 -18.92 10.06
N ASN A 335 21.29 -18.27 11.00
CA ASN A 335 20.69 -18.88 12.17
C ASN A 335 19.25 -19.26 11.88
N GLU A 336 18.47 -18.32 11.32
CA GLU A 336 17.02 -18.44 11.15
C GLU A 336 16.57 -17.90 9.80
N VAL A 337 15.43 -18.40 9.32
CA VAL A 337 14.77 -17.92 8.10
C VAL A 337 13.34 -17.57 8.45
N ILE A 338 12.92 -16.33 8.22
CA ILE A 338 11.59 -15.84 8.59
C ILE A 338 10.83 -15.56 7.30
N LEU A 339 9.64 -16.15 7.19
CA LEU A 339 8.75 -15.90 6.07
C LEU A 339 7.78 -14.76 6.41
N VAL A 340 7.64 -13.84 5.49
CA VAL A 340 6.74 -12.69 5.55
C VAL A 340 5.93 -12.65 4.26
N GLY A 341 4.72 -12.10 4.35
CA GLY A 341 3.81 -11.97 3.21
C GLY A 341 3.01 -13.25 2.92
N GLY A 342 1.75 -13.08 2.52
CA GLY A 342 0.81 -14.19 2.35
C GLY A 342 1.21 -15.22 1.30
N SER A 343 1.96 -14.83 0.26
CA SER A 343 2.39 -15.73 -0.82
C SER A 343 3.51 -16.67 -0.38
N SER A 344 4.19 -16.38 0.74
CA SER A 344 5.16 -17.31 1.36
C SER A 344 4.51 -18.60 1.90
N ARG A 345 3.17 -18.65 1.99
CA ARG A 345 2.40 -19.84 2.36
C ARG A 345 2.33 -20.89 1.24
N ILE A 346 2.75 -20.55 0.02
CA ILE A 346 2.80 -21.49 -1.11
C ILE A 346 3.86 -22.57 -0.82
N PRO A 347 3.52 -23.87 -0.81
CA PRO A 347 4.46 -24.94 -0.47
C PRO A 347 5.72 -24.95 -1.35
N ALA A 348 5.59 -24.70 -2.67
CA ALA A 348 6.73 -24.66 -3.57
C ALA A 348 7.73 -23.52 -3.26
N ILE A 349 7.25 -22.43 -2.65
CA ILE A 349 8.11 -21.33 -2.18
C ILE A 349 8.85 -21.75 -0.91
N GLN A 350 8.17 -22.41 0.03
CA GLN A 350 8.82 -22.94 1.24
C GLN A 350 9.88 -23.98 0.91
N ASP A 351 9.59 -24.87 -0.05
CA ASP A 351 10.54 -25.87 -0.54
C ASP A 351 11.76 -25.21 -1.20
N LEU A 352 11.55 -24.15 -2.00
CA LEU A 352 12.63 -23.38 -2.61
C LEU A 352 13.53 -22.75 -1.54
N VAL A 353 12.93 -22.05 -0.57
CA VAL A 353 13.65 -21.39 0.53
C VAL A 353 14.43 -22.41 1.35
N GLN A 354 13.82 -23.54 1.70
CA GLN A 354 14.50 -24.60 2.45
C GLN A 354 15.64 -25.23 1.65
N LYS A 355 15.47 -25.41 0.34
CA LYS A 355 16.52 -25.94 -0.55
C LYS A 355 17.73 -25.01 -0.63
N LEU A 356 17.52 -23.70 -0.68
CA LEU A 356 18.59 -22.71 -0.84
C LEU A 356 19.28 -22.36 0.48
N THR A 357 18.54 -22.35 1.58
CA THR A 357 19.06 -21.96 2.92
C THR A 357 19.48 -23.14 3.78
N PHE A 358 19.09 -24.36 3.40
CA PHE A 358 19.19 -25.59 4.21
C PHE A 358 18.48 -25.51 5.57
N LYS A 359 17.55 -24.56 5.74
CA LYS A 359 16.81 -24.33 6.98
C LYS A 359 15.33 -24.47 6.78
N LYS A 360 14.67 -25.00 7.81
CA LYS A 360 13.22 -24.93 7.91
C LYS A 360 12.84 -23.50 8.29
N PRO A 361 11.87 -22.89 7.60
CA PRO A 361 11.45 -21.55 7.96
C PRO A 361 10.82 -21.51 9.35
N ASN A 362 11.08 -20.41 10.05
CA ASN A 362 10.58 -20.10 11.37
C ASN A 362 9.10 -19.68 11.27
N LEU A 363 8.25 -20.35 12.05
CA LEU A 363 6.80 -20.13 12.07
C LEU A 363 6.31 -19.45 13.35
N THR A 364 7.21 -18.93 14.20
CA THR A 364 6.83 -18.24 15.46
C THR A 364 6.28 -16.85 15.22
N VAL A 365 6.46 -16.33 14.00
CA VAL A 365 6.07 -14.99 13.59
C VAL A 365 4.85 -15.08 12.68
N ASN A 366 3.87 -14.20 12.87
CA ASN A 366 2.72 -14.13 11.97
C ASN A 366 3.10 -13.35 10.68
N PRO A 367 3.15 -14.01 9.50
CA PRO A 367 3.60 -13.37 8.26
C PRO A 367 2.70 -12.25 7.78
N ASP A 368 1.45 -12.17 8.28
CA ASP A 368 0.48 -11.15 7.88
C ASP A 368 0.49 -9.90 8.78
N GLU A 369 1.15 -9.97 9.94
CA GLU A 369 1.08 -8.91 10.98
C GLU A 369 2.44 -8.35 11.38
N VAL A 370 3.51 -9.12 11.17
CA VAL A 370 4.85 -8.82 11.68
C VAL A 370 5.38 -7.46 11.23
N VAL A 371 5.13 -7.09 9.99
CA VAL A 371 5.59 -5.83 9.41
C VAL A 371 4.99 -4.65 10.17
N ALA A 372 3.66 -4.64 10.40
CA ALA A 372 3.01 -3.58 11.16
C ALA A 372 3.46 -3.56 12.63
N VAL A 373 3.66 -4.73 13.24
CA VAL A 373 4.21 -4.86 14.59
C VAL A 373 5.59 -4.21 14.68
N GLY A 374 6.47 -4.50 13.73
CA GLY A 374 7.79 -3.91 13.62
C GLY A 374 7.78 -2.39 13.45
N ALA A 375 6.89 -1.89 12.59
CA ALA A 375 6.69 -0.46 12.39
C ALA A 375 6.21 0.22 13.68
N ALA A 376 5.34 -0.43 14.46
CA ALA A 376 4.87 0.11 15.73
C ALA A 376 5.97 0.14 16.79
N ILE A 377 6.81 -0.91 16.85
CA ILE A 377 8.02 -0.94 17.69
C ILE A 377 8.95 0.22 17.32
N ASN A 378 9.20 0.45 16.02
CA ASN A 378 10.02 1.56 15.57
C ASN A 378 9.42 2.93 15.97
N GLY A 379 8.11 3.09 15.82
CA GLY A 379 7.39 4.28 16.29
C GLY A 379 7.54 4.51 17.80
N ALA A 380 7.52 3.44 18.60
CA ALA A 380 7.75 3.51 20.03
C ALA A 380 9.21 3.84 20.39
N VAL A 381 10.19 3.39 19.60
CA VAL A 381 11.60 3.81 19.73
C VAL A 381 11.74 5.31 19.45
N LEU A 382 11.13 5.81 18.37
CA LEU A 382 11.13 7.24 18.03
C LEU A 382 10.43 8.10 19.09
N ALA A 383 9.40 7.57 19.74
CA ALA A 383 8.71 8.22 20.85
C ALA A 383 9.44 8.11 22.19
N GLY A 384 10.53 7.33 22.27
CA GLY A 384 11.30 7.08 23.50
C GLY A 384 10.60 6.15 24.50
N GLU A 385 9.54 5.44 24.08
CA GLU A 385 8.84 4.43 24.89
C GLU A 385 9.65 3.12 24.98
N ILE A 386 10.36 2.76 23.90
CA ILE A 386 11.32 1.66 23.86
C ILE A 386 12.72 2.26 23.74
N LYS A 387 13.65 1.76 24.55
CA LYS A 387 15.05 2.23 24.62
C LYS A 387 15.99 1.13 24.17
N ASP A 388 17.25 1.50 23.96
CA ASP A 388 18.36 0.58 23.67
C ASP A 388 18.15 -0.25 22.40
N VAL A 389 17.46 0.32 21.41
CA VAL A 389 17.34 -0.24 20.06
C VAL A 389 18.09 0.65 19.07
N LEU A 390 19.07 0.08 18.39
CA LEU A 390 19.82 0.70 17.31
C LEU A 390 19.50 -0.02 16.00
N LEU A 391 19.00 0.74 15.03
CA LEU A 391 18.71 0.24 13.69
C LEU A 391 19.71 0.83 12.69
N LEU A 392 20.44 -0.03 12.00
CA LEU A 392 21.37 0.28 10.92
C LEU A 392 20.82 -0.35 9.64
N ASP A 393 20.13 0.46 8.83
CA ASP A 393 19.60 0.03 7.53
C ASP A 393 20.59 0.38 6.40
N VAL A 394 20.30 -0.01 5.17
CA VAL A 394 21.16 0.20 4.00
C VAL A 394 20.39 0.74 2.79
N THR A 395 21.09 1.37 1.83
CA THR A 395 20.51 1.68 0.52
C THR A 395 20.45 0.43 -0.37
N PRO A 396 19.32 0.08 -1.00
CA PRO A 396 19.19 -1.16 -1.79
C PRO A 396 19.93 -1.12 -3.13
N LEU A 397 20.18 0.09 -3.66
CA LEU A 397 20.75 0.33 -5.00
C LEU A 397 21.86 1.38 -4.92
N SER A 398 22.83 1.25 -5.83
CA SER A 398 23.91 2.21 -5.95
C SER A 398 23.39 3.54 -6.48
N LEU A 399 23.95 4.63 -5.96
CA LEU A 399 23.63 6.01 -6.33
C LEU A 399 24.85 6.61 -7.01
N GLY A 400 24.65 7.28 -8.13
CA GLY A 400 25.76 7.77 -8.95
C GLY A 400 25.41 8.94 -9.85
N VAL A 401 26.41 9.37 -10.62
CA VAL A 401 26.27 10.42 -11.64
C VAL A 401 26.65 9.89 -13.02
N GLU A 402 26.03 10.43 -14.06
CA GLU A 402 26.48 10.23 -15.43
C GLU A 402 27.79 10.97 -15.66
N THR A 403 28.73 10.30 -16.32
CA THR A 403 30.05 10.83 -16.67
C THR A 403 30.29 10.68 -18.17
N ILE A 404 31.38 11.29 -18.66
CA ILE A 404 31.77 11.29 -20.07
C ILE A 404 31.71 9.86 -20.64
N GLY A 405 31.04 9.71 -21.80
CA GLY A 405 30.85 8.41 -22.45
C GLY A 405 29.55 7.70 -22.06
N GLY A 406 28.65 8.35 -21.31
CA GLY A 406 27.36 7.79 -20.91
C GLY A 406 27.50 6.70 -19.85
N LEU A 407 28.54 6.76 -19.03
CA LEU A 407 28.83 5.79 -17.99
C LEU A 407 28.33 6.29 -16.63
N MET A 408 27.77 5.39 -15.83
CA MET A 408 27.43 5.68 -14.44
C MET A 408 28.69 5.54 -13.57
N THR A 409 29.08 6.62 -12.90
CA THR A 409 30.07 6.58 -11.81
C THR A 409 29.33 6.50 -10.49
N ARG A 410 29.56 5.42 -9.75
CA ARG A 410 28.91 5.16 -8.46
C ARG A 410 29.56 5.99 -7.37
N MET A 411 28.75 6.72 -6.62
CA MET A 411 29.16 7.55 -5.49
C MET A 411 28.93 6.80 -4.17
N ILE A 412 27.74 6.23 -4.01
CA ILE A 412 27.36 5.38 -2.87
C ILE A 412 26.98 4.02 -3.44
N GLU A 413 27.70 2.98 -3.05
CA GLU A 413 27.42 1.60 -3.49
C GLU A 413 26.15 1.07 -2.80
N ARG A 414 25.45 0.14 -3.43
CA ARG A 414 24.36 -0.60 -2.78
C ARG A 414 24.84 -1.30 -1.51
N ASN A 415 23.92 -1.52 -0.59
CA ASN A 415 24.14 -2.04 0.77
C ASN A 415 25.05 -1.16 1.65
N THR A 416 25.33 0.10 1.26
CA THR A 416 25.96 1.06 2.18
C THR A 416 24.99 1.41 3.31
N THR A 417 25.44 1.31 4.56
CA THR A 417 24.68 1.69 5.76
C THR A 417 24.24 3.15 5.69
N ILE A 418 22.98 3.43 6.01
CA ILE A 418 22.40 4.78 6.02
C ILE A 418 22.12 5.27 7.44
N PRO A 419 22.25 6.58 7.72
CA PRO A 419 22.60 7.67 6.79
C PRO A 419 24.07 7.65 6.35
N ALA A 420 24.36 8.13 5.14
CA ALA A 420 25.71 8.18 4.58
C ALA A 420 25.95 9.42 3.72
N THR A 421 27.21 9.85 3.66
CA THR A 421 27.67 10.97 2.83
C THR A 421 28.89 10.57 2.02
N LYS A 422 28.89 10.87 0.72
CA LYS A 422 30.05 10.74 -0.16
C LYS A 422 30.28 12.02 -0.95
N THR A 423 31.53 12.48 -0.97
CA THR A 423 31.96 13.59 -1.82
C THR A 423 33.03 13.13 -2.80
N GLU A 424 32.91 13.53 -4.06
CA GLU A 424 33.90 13.31 -5.12
C GLU A 424 34.07 14.56 -5.98
N THR A 425 35.26 14.72 -6.58
CA THR A 425 35.57 15.87 -7.44
C THR A 425 35.57 15.45 -8.91
N PHE A 426 34.70 16.09 -9.68
CA PHE A 426 34.60 15.99 -11.13
C PHE A 426 35.16 17.26 -11.79
N SER A 427 35.19 17.28 -13.12
CA SER A 427 35.64 18.42 -13.92
C SER A 427 34.84 18.54 -15.21
N THR A 428 34.99 19.68 -15.90
CA THR A 428 34.42 19.91 -17.24
C THR A 428 34.97 18.95 -18.29
N ALA A 429 34.11 18.60 -19.25
CA ALA A 429 34.42 17.73 -20.39
C ALA A 429 34.96 18.50 -21.60
N GLU A 430 34.66 19.81 -21.68
CA GLU A 430 35.01 20.70 -22.79
C GLU A 430 35.78 21.95 -22.32
N ASP A 431 36.57 22.52 -23.23
CA ASP A 431 37.31 23.76 -22.97
C ASP A 431 36.34 24.94 -22.83
N ASN A 432 36.54 25.77 -21.81
CA ASN A 432 35.71 26.94 -21.51
C ASN A 432 34.22 26.63 -21.30
N GLN A 433 33.89 25.41 -20.87
CA GLN A 433 32.54 24.97 -20.56
C GLN A 433 31.92 25.87 -19.45
N PRO A 434 30.86 26.65 -19.74
CA PRO A 434 30.34 27.66 -18.81
C PRO A 434 29.41 27.08 -17.72
N LYS A 435 28.95 25.84 -17.92
CA LYS A 435 28.06 25.11 -17.01
C LYS A 435 28.32 23.62 -17.03
N VAL A 436 28.19 22.96 -15.89
CA VAL A 436 28.29 21.50 -15.75
C VAL A 436 26.91 20.94 -15.46
N ASP A 437 26.56 19.93 -16.23
CA ASP A 437 25.34 19.15 -16.12
C ASP A 437 25.59 17.98 -15.16
N ILE A 438 24.70 17.81 -14.18
CA ILE A 438 24.76 16.71 -13.22
C ILE A 438 23.47 15.91 -13.32
N HIS A 439 23.59 14.75 -13.96
CA HIS A 439 22.54 13.75 -14.05
C HIS A 439 22.75 12.69 -12.96
N VAL A 440 21.80 12.59 -12.04
CA VAL A 440 21.80 11.69 -10.88
C VAL A 440 21.04 10.41 -11.24
N LEU A 441 21.63 9.25 -10.95
CA LEU A 441 21.07 7.93 -11.28
C LEU A 441 21.09 6.98 -10.10
N GLN A 442 20.23 5.98 -10.18
CA GLN A 442 20.18 4.82 -9.28
C GLN A 442 20.17 3.51 -10.07
N GLY A 443 21.02 2.57 -9.69
CA GLY A 443 21.08 1.25 -10.32
C GLY A 443 22.48 0.67 -10.42
N GLU A 444 22.56 -0.54 -10.99
CA GLU A 444 23.78 -1.36 -11.01
C GLU A 444 24.42 -1.46 -12.41
N ARG A 445 23.79 -0.90 -13.43
CA ARG A 445 24.24 -1.05 -14.82
C ARG A 445 25.38 -0.08 -15.12
N LEU A 446 26.27 -0.47 -16.03
CA LEU A 446 27.43 0.34 -16.39
C LEU A 446 27.03 1.59 -17.20
N LEU A 447 26.09 1.44 -18.14
CA LEU A 447 25.59 2.54 -18.95
C LEU A 447 24.53 3.33 -18.18
N ALA A 448 24.64 4.66 -18.19
CA ALA A 448 23.68 5.55 -17.54
C ALA A 448 22.26 5.34 -18.06
N SER A 449 22.08 5.08 -19.36
CA SER A 449 20.80 4.82 -20.01
C SER A 449 20.05 3.58 -19.49
N ASP A 450 20.77 2.64 -18.88
CA ASP A 450 20.21 1.39 -18.35
C ASP A 450 19.86 1.48 -16.86
N ASN A 451 20.08 2.65 -16.25
CA ASN A 451 19.78 2.91 -14.84
C ASN A 451 18.60 3.86 -14.71
N LYS A 452 18.01 3.91 -13.51
CA LYS A 452 16.91 4.82 -13.19
C LYS A 452 17.47 6.24 -13.05
N SER A 453 17.02 7.15 -13.90
CA SER A 453 17.25 8.59 -13.71
C SER A 453 16.46 9.07 -12.49
N LEU A 454 17.14 9.74 -11.56
CA LEU A 454 16.52 10.35 -10.38
C LEU A 454 16.30 11.85 -10.55
N GLY A 455 17.11 12.51 -11.39
CA GLY A 455 17.00 13.92 -11.64
C GLY A 455 18.24 14.53 -12.26
N HIS A 456 18.12 15.80 -12.64
CA HIS A 456 19.15 16.53 -13.33
C HIS A 456 19.18 17.98 -12.86
N PHE A 457 20.37 18.55 -12.72
CA PHE A 457 20.54 19.97 -12.45
C PHE A 457 21.84 20.53 -13.03
N GLU A 458 21.82 21.82 -13.36
CA GLU A 458 22.96 22.51 -13.95
C GLU A 458 23.67 23.39 -12.92
N LEU A 459 24.99 23.24 -12.81
CA LEU A 459 25.88 24.16 -12.09
C LEU A 459 26.47 25.17 -13.09
N GLY A 460 25.97 26.41 -13.07
CA GLY A 460 26.41 27.49 -13.95
C GLY A 460 27.61 28.30 -13.45
N ASN A 461 27.93 29.35 -14.23
CA ASN A 461 29.05 30.31 -14.07
C ASN A 461 30.41 29.67 -13.72
N ILE A 462 30.73 28.56 -14.38
CA ILE A 462 32.06 27.98 -14.31
C ILE A 462 33.04 28.89 -15.04
N SER A 463 34.18 29.19 -14.40
CA SER A 463 35.21 30.04 -15.00
C SER A 463 35.79 29.40 -16.26
N ALA A 464 36.05 30.22 -17.28
CA ALA A 464 36.66 29.77 -18.53
C ALA A 464 38.05 29.19 -18.26
N ALA A 465 38.21 27.88 -18.45
CA ALA A 465 39.44 27.14 -18.28
C ALA A 465 39.48 25.95 -19.25
N PRO A 466 40.68 25.40 -19.56
CA PRO A 466 40.78 24.14 -20.29
C PRO A 466 40.00 23.01 -19.60
N ARG A 467 39.50 22.04 -20.38
CA ARG A 467 38.84 20.85 -19.84
C ARG A 467 39.74 20.15 -18.83
N GLY A 468 39.16 19.55 -17.79
CA GLY A 468 39.91 18.90 -16.72
C GLY A 468 40.48 19.83 -15.65
N VAL A 469 40.37 21.15 -15.79
CA VAL A 469 40.89 22.14 -14.82
C VAL A 469 39.86 22.55 -13.75
N PRO A 470 38.59 22.88 -14.09
CA PRO A 470 37.58 23.21 -13.08
C PRO A 470 37.37 22.08 -12.07
N GLN A 471 37.26 22.41 -10.79
CA GLN A 471 37.06 21.40 -9.72
C GLN A 471 35.63 21.46 -9.20
N ILE A 472 34.80 20.53 -9.68
CA ILE A 472 33.39 20.43 -9.32
C ILE A 472 33.22 19.36 -8.26
N GLU A 473 33.05 19.78 -7.01
CA GLU A 473 32.80 18.90 -5.89
C GLU A 473 31.32 18.50 -5.86
N VAL A 474 31.02 17.22 -6.03
CA VAL A 474 29.67 16.66 -5.96
C VAL A 474 29.55 15.81 -4.71
N THR A 475 28.55 16.12 -3.88
CA THR A 475 28.27 15.45 -2.61
C THR A 475 26.90 14.80 -2.66
N PHE A 476 26.86 13.52 -2.31
CA PHE A 476 25.65 12.71 -2.15
C PHE A 476 25.45 12.50 -0.65
N ASP A 477 24.27 12.87 -0.15
CA ASP A 477 23.83 12.69 1.22
C ASP A 477 22.54 11.86 1.21
N ILE A 478 22.55 10.67 1.81
CA ILE A 478 21.35 9.85 2.02
C ILE A 478 21.00 9.84 3.50
N ASP A 479 19.73 10.15 3.82
CA ASP A 479 19.25 10.20 5.20
C ASP A 479 18.76 8.85 5.73
N ALA A 480 18.22 8.84 6.96
CA ALA A 480 17.72 7.63 7.62
C ALA A 480 16.38 7.10 7.05
N ASP A 481 15.66 7.88 6.24
CA ASP A 481 14.49 7.42 5.47
C ASP A 481 14.91 6.82 4.11
N GLY A 482 16.21 6.92 3.77
CA GLY A 482 16.76 6.52 2.48
C GLY A 482 16.57 7.57 1.39
N ILE A 483 16.33 8.84 1.74
CA ILE A 483 16.07 9.93 0.80
C ILE A 483 17.39 10.62 0.40
N LEU A 484 17.62 10.77 -0.91
CA LEU A 484 18.85 11.36 -1.46
C LEU A 484 18.80 12.89 -1.59
N SER A 485 19.86 13.55 -1.16
CA SER A 485 20.21 14.93 -1.48
C SER A 485 21.53 14.98 -2.23
N VAL A 486 21.58 15.69 -3.36
CA VAL A 486 22.82 15.88 -4.14
C VAL A 486 23.14 17.36 -4.23
N ARG A 487 24.38 17.71 -3.88
CA ARG A 487 24.90 19.08 -3.96
C ARG A 487 26.15 19.10 -4.81
N ALA A 488 26.26 20.08 -5.68
CA ALA A 488 27.46 20.40 -6.42
C ALA A 488 28.00 21.77 -6.05
N ARG A 489 29.33 21.89 -6.02
CA ARG A 489 30.04 23.12 -5.72
C ARG A 489 31.26 23.25 -6.62
N ASP A 490 31.39 24.37 -7.32
CA ASP A 490 32.67 24.74 -7.92
C ASP A 490 33.59 25.29 -6.82
N LYS A 491 34.75 24.66 -6.64
CA LYS A 491 35.71 25.05 -5.61
C LYS A 491 36.39 26.39 -5.90
N VAL A 492 36.41 26.84 -7.16
CA VAL A 492 37.05 28.10 -7.54
C VAL A 492 36.11 29.27 -7.33
N THR A 493 34.93 29.23 -7.94
CA THR A 493 33.95 30.32 -7.82
C THR A 493 33.17 30.28 -6.51
N GLY A 494 33.14 29.12 -5.83
CA GLY A 494 32.32 28.90 -4.65
C GLY A 494 30.84 28.73 -4.96
N GLN A 495 30.44 28.77 -6.24
CA GLN A 495 29.05 28.60 -6.64
C GLN A 495 28.56 27.20 -6.32
N THR A 496 27.33 27.13 -5.81
CA THR A 496 26.68 25.87 -5.45
C THR A 496 25.35 25.73 -6.15
N GLN A 497 25.01 24.51 -6.51
CA GLN A 497 23.66 24.11 -6.89
C GLN A 497 23.35 22.77 -6.21
N SER A 498 22.11 22.54 -5.84
CA SER A 498 21.71 21.26 -5.27
C SER A 498 20.35 20.86 -5.78
N ILE A 499 20.12 19.55 -5.79
CA ILE A 499 18.81 18.95 -5.90
C ILE A 499 18.61 18.08 -4.67
N THR A 500 17.47 18.23 -4.02
CA THR A 500 17.00 17.21 -3.08
C THR A 500 16.02 16.36 -3.86
N ILE A 501 16.27 15.05 -3.91
CA ILE A 501 15.42 14.10 -4.65
C ILE A 501 14.07 13.89 -3.92
N GLN A 502 13.78 14.67 -2.86
CA GLN A 502 12.41 14.94 -2.38
C GLN A 502 11.44 15.42 -3.47
N ASN A 503 11.93 16.01 -4.57
CA ASN A 503 11.11 16.41 -5.72
C ASN A 503 10.98 15.33 -6.81
N ALA A 504 11.42 14.09 -6.54
CA ALA A 504 11.12 12.93 -7.40
C ALA A 504 9.71 12.37 -7.18
N SER A 505 8.92 13.03 -6.32
CA SER A 505 7.47 12.80 -6.23
C SER A 505 6.83 13.00 -7.60
N THR A 506 5.86 12.14 -7.91
CA THR A 506 5.01 12.32 -9.10
C THR A 506 4.12 13.56 -8.96
N LEU A 507 3.97 14.08 -7.74
CA LEU A 507 3.17 15.23 -7.37
C LEU A 507 4.06 16.40 -6.97
N ASP A 508 3.76 17.60 -7.48
CA ASP A 508 4.41 18.79 -6.99
C ASP A 508 3.84 19.25 -5.63
N ARG A 509 4.58 20.10 -4.92
CA ARG A 509 4.16 20.56 -3.58
C ARG A 509 2.80 21.26 -3.59
N GLY A 510 2.48 21.98 -4.67
CA GLY A 510 1.20 22.66 -4.83
C GLY A 510 0.05 21.65 -5.00
N GLU A 511 0.28 20.58 -5.77
CA GLU A 511 -0.65 19.46 -5.89
C GLU A 511 -0.86 18.76 -4.55
N ILE A 512 0.20 18.46 -3.79
CA ILE A 512 0.08 17.81 -2.47
C ILE A 512 -0.76 18.68 -1.52
N ASP A 513 -0.46 19.97 -1.41
CA ASP A 513 -1.17 20.86 -0.49
C ASP A 513 -2.65 21.02 -0.91
N LYS A 514 -2.93 21.07 -2.22
CA LYS A 514 -4.30 21.02 -2.76
C LYS A 514 -5.01 19.72 -2.42
N LEU A 515 -4.34 18.57 -2.54
CA LEU A 515 -4.90 17.26 -2.21
C LEU A 515 -5.18 17.11 -0.72
N VAL A 516 -4.33 17.67 0.15
CA VAL A 516 -4.58 17.75 1.59
C VAL A 516 -5.83 18.59 1.87
N GLU A 517 -5.98 19.74 1.21
CA GLU A 517 -7.17 20.59 1.35
C GLU A 517 -8.45 19.87 0.84
N GLU A 518 -8.39 19.26 -0.34
CA GLU A 518 -9.47 18.45 -0.90
C GLU A 518 -9.84 17.30 0.03
N ALA A 519 -8.86 16.59 0.59
CA ALA A 519 -9.08 15.47 1.50
C ALA A 519 -9.76 15.93 2.81
N ASN A 520 -9.36 17.06 3.37
CA ASN A 520 -9.99 17.64 4.55
C ASN A 520 -11.44 18.06 4.28
N LYS A 521 -11.69 18.70 3.13
CA LYS A 521 -13.05 19.07 2.71
C LYS A 521 -13.94 17.84 2.49
N ASN A 522 -13.40 16.80 1.86
CA ASN A 522 -14.12 15.54 1.64
C ASN A 522 -14.44 14.86 2.97
N ALA A 523 -13.50 14.83 3.92
CA ALA A 523 -13.74 14.29 5.26
C ALA A 523 -14.87 15.04 6.00
N GLU A 524 -14.95 16.37 5.88
CA GLU A 524 -16.05 17.14 6.45
C GLU A 524 -17.40 16.82 5.78
N LEU A 525 -17.43 16.72 4.45
CA LEU A 525 -18.62 16.33 3.70
C LEU A 525 -19.09 14.92 4.06
N ASP A 526 -18.16 13.98 4.23
CA ASP A 526 -18.45 12.60 4.62
C ASP A 526 -19.00 12.54 6.05
N GLN A 527 -18.47 13.35 6.98
CA GLN A 527 -19.05 13.48 8.32
C GLN A 527 -20.48 14.05 8.30
N GLN A 528 -20.74 15.07 7.47
CA GLN A 528 -22.08 15.64 7.32
C GLN A 528 -23.06 14.61 6.72
N ARG A 529 -22.64 13.87 5.70
CA ARG A 529 -23.43 12.78 5.09
C ARG A 529 -23.70 11.66 6.09
N LYS A 530 -22.70 11.23 6.86
CA LYS A 530 -22.87 10.23 7.91
C LYS A 530 -23.89 10.67 8.95
N LYS A 531 -23.79 11.91 9.45
CA LYS A 531 -24.79 12.47 10.39
C LYS A 531 -26.19 12.43 9.80
N LYS A 532 -26.34 12.80 8.53
CA LYS A 532 -27.61 12.72 7.81
C LYS A 532 -28.18 11.29 7.76
N ILE A 533 -27.34 10.29 7.46
CA ILE A 533 -27.75 8.87 7.45
C ILE A 533 -28.14 8.41 8.86
N ASP A 534 -27.35 8.73 9.88
CA ASP A 534 -27.63 8.36 11.26
C ASP A 534 -28.98 8.92 11.75
N ILE A 535 -29.30 10.17 11.36
CA ILE A 535 -30.59 10.80 11.66
C ILE A 535 -31.74 10.10 10.92
N LYS A 536 -31.56 9.72 9.65
CA LYS A 536 -32.57 8.97 8.88
C LYS A 536 -32.84 7.58 9.50
N ASN A 537 -31.78 6.89 9.93
CA ASN A 537 -31.90 5.60 10.60
C ASN A 537 -32.59 5.76 11.97
N ARG A 538 -32.27 6.82 12.72
CA ARG A 538 -32.95 7.14 13.98
C ARG A 538 -34.44 7.44 13.76
N ALA A 539 -34.78 8.18 12.70
CA ALA A 539 -36.16 8.44 12.29
C ALA A 539 -36.94 7.15 12.02
N GLU A 540 -36.36 6.20 11.29
CA GLU A 540 -36.95 4.88 11.06
C GLU A 540 -37.15 4.12 12.38
N MET A 541 -36.11 4.04 13.19
CA MET A 541 -36.13 3.28 14.44
C MET A 541 -37.18 3.82 15.41
N ILE A 542 -37.23 5.14 15.62
CA ILE A 542 -38.19 5.76 16.54
C ILE A 542 -39.62 5.64 16.02
N SER A 543 -39.84 5.76 14.70
CA SER A 543 -41.16 5.59 14.09
C SER A 543 -41.67 4.16 14.31
N TYR A 544 -40.82 3.16 14.08
CA TYR A 544 -41.15 1.77 14.33
C TYR A 544 -41.43 1.47 15.81
N GLN A 545 -40.62 2.03 16.73
CA GLN A 545 -40.84 1.89 18.17
C GLN A 545 -42.17 2.51 18.60
N ALA A 546 -42.49 3.71 18.09
CA ALA A 546 -43.74 4.39 18.36
C ALA A 546 -44.94 3.57 17.85
N GLU A 547 -44.89 3.06 16.62
CA GLU A 547 -45.93 2.19 16.05
C GLU A 547 -46.14 0.92 16.88
N LYS A 548 -45.05 0.30 17.35
CA LYS A 548 -45.13 -0.88 18.21
C LYS A 548 -45.81 -0.54 19.53
N GLN A 549 -45.39 0.54 20.19
CA GLN A 549 -45.91 0.95 21.50
C GLN A 549 -47.39 1.32 21.44
N LEU A 550 -47.85 1.95 20.36
CA LEU A 550 -49.27 2.24 20.11
C LEU A 550 -50.13 0.97 20.01
N ASN A 551 -49.54 -0.15 19.62
CA ASN A 551 -50.20 -1.45 19.45
C ASN A 551 -50.03 -2.38 20.67
N GLU A 552 -49.36 -1.95 21.74
CA GLU A 552 -49.18 -2.77 22.95
C GLU A 552 -50.45 -2.77 23.82
N PRO A 553 -50.99 -3.94 24.21
CA PRO A 553 -52.26 -4.05 24.92
C PRO A 553 -52.30 -3.39 26.32
N ASN A 554 -51.14 -3.15 26.92
CA ASN A 554 -51.00 -2.69 28.31
C ASN A 554 -50.58 -1.21 28.42
N VAL A 555 -50.54 -0.47 27.30
CA VAL A 555 -50.20 0.95 27.30
C VAL A 555 -51.45 1.76 26.94
N ASN A 556 -51.99 2.49 27.93
CA ASN A 556 -53.16 3.33 27.73
C ASN A 556 -52.73 4.70 27.19
N PHE A 557 -52.91 4.89 25.88
CA PHE A 557 -52.91 6.20 25.24
C PHE A 557 -54.35 6.65 25.03
N THR A 558 -54.63 7.93 25.25
CA THR A 558 -55.90 8.56 24.83
C THR A 558 -56.00 8.61 23.31
N ASP A 559 -57.23 8.69 22.77
CA ASP A 559 -57.44 8.75 21.32
C ASP A 559 -56.75 9.98 20.68
N ASP A 560 -56.73 11.12 21.39
CA ASP A 560 -56.02 12.32 20.97
C ASP A 560 -54.50 12.12 20.93
N GLU A 561 -53.92 11.44 21.92
CA GLU A 561 -52.49 11.12 21.93
C GLU A 561 -52.13 10.19 20.76
N LYS A 562 -52.90 9.12 20.55
CA LYS A 562 -52.70 8.17 19.45
C LYS A 562 -52.72 8.88 18.09
N ALA A 563 -53.75 9.67 17.83
CA ALA A 563 -53.86 10.43 16.58
C ALA A 563 -52.66 11.34 16.38
N SER A 564 -52.21 12.01 17.44
CA SER A 564 -51.09 12.94 17.37
C SER A 564 -49.72 12.27 17.16
N ILE A 565 -49.54 11.05 17.66
CA ILE A 565 -48.33 10.23 17.46
C ILE A 565 -48.29 9.70 16.03
N LEU A 566 -49.41 9.21 15.50
CA LEU A 566 -49.53 8.74 14.12
C LEU A 566 -49.22 9.85 13.10
N VAL A 567 -49.69 11.07 13.36
CA VAL A 567 -49.35 12.24 12.52
C VAL A 567 -47.84 12.50 12.51
N LEU A 568 -47.19 12.47 13.67
CA LEU A 568 -45.73 12.66 13.75
C LEU A 568 -44.95 11.55 13.03
N ILE A 569 -45.40 10.30 13.12
CA ILE A 569 -44.80 9.17 12.40
C ILE A 569 -44.87 9.40 10.89
N GLU A 570 -46.03 9.80 10.35
CA GLU A 570 -46.18 10.05 8.92
C GLU A 570 -45.38 11.27 8.44
N GLU A 571 -45.31 12.33 9.25
CA GLU A 571 -44.44 13.48 8.97
C GLU A 571 -42.96 13.06 8.94
N ILE A 572 -42.52 12.24 9.89
CA ILE A 572 -41.14 11.72 9.93
C ILE A 572 -40.86 10.84 8.71
N LYS A 573 -41.76 9.91 8.34
CA LYS A 573 -41.61 9.06 7.15
C LYS A 573 -41.48 9.90 5.88
N THR A 574 -42.29 10.94 5.75
CA THR A 574 -42.27 11.86 4.61
C THR A 574 -40.97 12.65 4.55
N LEU A 575 -40.49 13.16 5.69
CA LEU A 575 -39.26 13.96 5.77
C LEU A 575 -37.98 13.13 5.66
N LYS A 576 -38.01 11.86 6.07
CA LYS A 576 -36.85 10.96 6.07
C LYS A 576 -36.22 10.82 4.69
N ASP A 577 -37.02 10.81 3.63
CA ASP A 577 -36.52 10.67 2.27
C ASP A 577 -36.05 12.01 1.65
N GLY A 578 -36.32 13.13 2.33
CA GLY A 578 -35.90 14.48 1.93
C GLY A 578 -34.52 14.91 2.45
N ASP A 579 -34.28 16.21 2.31
CA ASP A 579 -33.01 16.88 2.65
C ASP A 579 -33.10 17.84 3.86
N ASP A 580 -34.29 18.08 4.41
CA ASP A 580 -34.49 18.96 5.58
C ASP A 580 -34.20 18.22 6.90
N ILE A 581 -32.90 18.05 7.16
CA ILE A 581 -32.40 17.38 8.37
C ILE A 581 -32.77 18.11 9.66
N PRO A 582 -32.69 19.46 9.77
CA PRO A 582 -33.13 20.17 10.97
C PRO A 582 -34.61 19.92 11.30
N GLN A 583 -35.49 19.93 10.29
CA GLN A 583 -36.91 19.66 10.51
C GLN A 583 -37.14 18.20 10.92
N LEU A 584 -36.44 17.25 10.30
CA LEU A 584 -36.50 15.83 10.65
C LEU A 584 -36.07 15.60 12.11
N GLU A 585 -34.94 16.18 12.56
CA GLU A 585 -34.48 16.10 13.94
C GLU A 585 -35.50 16.68 14.93
N GLN A 586 -36.11 17.82 14.59
CA GLN A 586 -37.14 18.42 15.42
C GLN A 586 -38.36 17.51 15.56
N LYS A 587 -38.79 16.86 14.48
CA LYS A 587 -39.92 15.92 14.51
C LYS A 587 -39.60 14.64 15.29
N ILE A 588 -38.39 14.09 15.13
CA ILE A 588 -37.89 12.98 15.96
C ILE A 588 -37.96 13.35 17.44
N LYS A 589 -37.44 14.52 17.82
CA LYS A 589 -37.45 14.98 19.21
C LYS A 589 -38.88 15.15 19.76
N ASN A 590 -39.77 15.74 18.97
CA ASN A 590 -41.18 15.89 19.36
C ASN A 590 -41.87 14.53 19.58
N LEU A 591 -41.55 13.52 18.76
CA LEU A 591 -42.07 12.16 18.92
C LEU A 591 -41.51 11.51 20.19
N GLU A 592 -40.19 11.61 20.43
CA GLU A 592 -39.55 11.09 21.64
C GLU A 592 -40.14 11.70 22.92
N ASP A 593 -40.35 13.02 22.93
CA ASP A 593 -40.93 13.72 24.08
C ASP A 593 -42.37 13.29 24.35
N LYS A 594 -43.17 13.06 23.30
CA LYS A 594 -44.53 12.53 23.45
C LYS A 594 -44.55 11.10 24.01
N LEU A 595 -43.72 10.22 23.48
CA LEU A 595 -43.63 8.84 23.96
C LEU A 595 -43.21 8.79 25.44
N LYS A 596 -42.29 9.66 25.87
CA LYS A 596 -41.89 9.77 27.29
C LYS A 596 -43.03 10.26 28.19
N ASN A 597 -43.73 11.31 27.79
CA ASN A 597 -44.79 11.90 28.62
C ASN A 597 -46.01 10.99 28.78
N SER A 598 -46.37 10.22 27.76
CA SER A 598 -47.48 9.26 27.83
C SER A 598 -47.14 8.00 28.66
N VAL A 599 -45.86 7.65 28.80
CA VAL A 599 -45.42 6.56 29.70
C VAL A 599 -45.36 7.01 31.16
N ALA A 600 -44.99 8.27 31.42
CA ALA A 600 -44.92 8.83 32.78
C ALA A 600 -46.31 9.18 33.38
N SER A 601 -47.37 9.15 32.56
CA SER A 601 -48.75 9.45 32.95
C SER A 601 -49.58 8.20 33.28
N ASN A 602 -49.00 7.00 33.11
CA ASN A 602 -49.49 5.71 33.59
C ASN A 602 -48.72 5.29 34.84
#